data_AF-A0A1F4HAR7-F1
#
_entry.id   AF-A0A1F4HAR7-F1
#
_cell.length_a   1.000
_cell.length_b   1.000
_cell.length_c   1.000
_cell.angle_alpha   90.00
_cell.angle_beta   90.00
_cell.angle_gamma   90.00
#
_symmetry.space_group_name_H-M   'P 1'
#
loop_
_entity.id
_entity.type
_entity.pdbx_description
1 polymer ?
#
loop_
_entity_poly.entity_id
_entity_poly.type
_entity_poly.pdbx_seq_one_letter_code
_entity_poly.pdbx_strand_id
1 'polypeptide(L)'
;MNPQALHTAFLDEAQAMQCIRQSIAPYCKKKWAEGCGRLSVVIQPEEDAKSVQQRRYYHGVVIKEIAEQVAINGEKFDAKVWKEHFREKYVGYRWVVLKDPMTGKKKRRKVRVSTEDFGIKAYSRLIEQVTAEAVTELGVMF
;
A
#
# COMPACT_ATOMS: atom_id res chain seq x y z
N MET A 1 6.94 4.98 17.65
CA MET A 1 8.20 4.51 17.03
C MET A 1 9.02 3.79 18.10
N ASN A 2 9.42 2.55 17.86
CA ASN A 2 10.12 1.73 18.85
C ASN A 2 11.64 1.84 18.60
N PRO A 3 12.45 2.40 19.50
CA PRO A 3 13.82 2.87 19.19
C PRO A 3 14.91 1.78 19.10
N GLN A 4 14.57 0.51 18.84
CA GLN A 4 15.55 -0.59 18.83
C GLN A 4 15.47 -1.55 17.64
N ALA A 5 14.74 -1.21 16.57
CA ALA A 5 14.66 -2.07 15.39
C ALA A 5 15.87 -1.89 14.46
N LEU A 6 16.57 -2.98 14.13
CA LEU A 6 17.54 -3.01 13.03
C LEU A 6 16.77 -2.99 11.70
N HIS A 7 17.06 -2.00 10.85
CA HIS A 7 16.52 -1.90 9.50
C HIS A 7 17.65 -2.07 8.48
N THR A 8 17.52 -3.05 7.58
CA THR A 8 18.49 -3.34 6.51
C THR A 8 17.76 -3.71 5.23
N ALA A 9 18.13 -3.07 4.11
CA ALA A 9 17.64 -3.40 2.78
C ALA A 9 18.59 -4.39 2.08
N PHE A 10 18.03 -5.29 1.28
CA PHE A 10 18.76 -6.28 0.50
C PHE A 10 18.61 -5.96 -0.99
N LEU A 11 19.63 -5.37 -1.63
CA LEU A 11 19.57 -5.01 -3.04
C LEU A 11 19.90 -6.19 -3.95
N ASP A 12 20.77 -7.09 -3.48
CA ASP A 12 21.18 -8.31 -4.18
C ASP A 12 21.53 -9.44 -3.19
N GLU A 13 21.74 -10.64 -3.73
CA GLU A 13 22.03 -11.85 -2.93
C GLU A 13 23.33 -11.75 -2.12
N ALA A 14 24.38 -11.18 -2.70
CA ALA A 14 25.68 -11.05 -2.04
C ALA A 14 25.60 -10.07 -0.85
N GLN A 15 24.92 -8.94 -1.05
CA GLN A 15 24.67 -7.95 -0.02
C GLN A 15 23.73 -8.49 1.07
N ALA A 16 22.70 -9.25 0.70
CA ALA A 16 21.80 -9.89 1.67
C ALA A 16 22.59 -10.82 2.61
N MET A 17 23.43 -11.69 2.04
CA MET A 17 24.28 -12.59 2.79
C MET A 17 25.24 -11.85 3.72
N GLN A 18 25.84 -10.76 3.23
CA GLN A 18 26.72 -9.91 4.03
C GLN A 18 25.97 -9.24 5.19
N CYS A 19 24.81 -8.62 4.94
CA CYS A 19 24.00 -7.96 5.98
C CYS A 19 23.51 -8.93 7.06
N ILE A 20 23.12 -10.16 6.68
CA ILE A 20 22.73 -11.19 7.66
C ILE A 20 23.91 -11.51 8.59
N ARG A 21 25.09 -11.74 8.01
CA ARG A 21 26.30 -12.11 8.77
C ARG A 21 26.83 -10.98 9.65
N GLN A 22 26.85 -9.77 9.12
CA GLN A 22 27.53 -8.63 9.76
C GLN A 22 26.61 -7.82 10.68
N SER A 23 25.30 -7.82 10.43
CA SER A 23 24.37 -6.95 11.17
C SER A 23 23.34 -7.75 11.96
N ILE A 24 22.59 -8.64 11.30
CA ILE A 24 21.45 -9.34 11.93
C ILE A 24 21.94 -10.35 12.97
N ALA A 25 22.88 -11.23 12.61
CA ALA A 25 23.36 -12.26 13.52
C ALA A 25 24.01 -11.70 14.80
N PRO A 26 24.90 -10.68 14.74
CA PRO A 26 25.47 -10.08 15.95
C PRO A 26 24.42 -9.38 16.82
N TYR A 27 23.43 -8.71 16.22
CA TYR A 27 22.34 -8.08 16.96
C TYR A 27 21.50 -9.10 17.73
N CYS A 28 21.10 -10.21 17.08
CA CYS A 28 20.35 -11.28 17.74
C CYS A 28 21.13 -11.87 18.92
N LYS A 29 22.43 -12.12 18.73
CA LYS A 29 23.32 -12.62 19.79
C LYS A 29 23.36 -11.67 20.99
N LYS A 30 23.49 -10.36 20.74
CA LYS A 30 23.50 -9.33 21.80
C LYS A 30 22.17 -9.31 22.55
N LYS A 31 21.04 -9.30 21.85
CA LYS A 31 19.71 -9.24 22.46
C LYS A 31 19.38 -10.47 23.31
N TRP A 32 19.82 -11.65 22.90
CA TRP A 32 19.69 -12.84 23.74
C TRP A 32 20.58 -12.80 24.99
N ALA A 33 21.81 -12.28 24.87
CA ALA A 33 22.67 -12.06 26.03
C ALA A 33 22.07 -11.04 27.03
N GLU A 34 21.27 -10.08 26.54
CA GLU A 34 20.48 -9.12 27.34
C GLU A 34 19.19 -9.73 27.93
N GLY A 35 18.91 -11.02 27.72
CA GLY A 35 17.74 -11.71 28.27
C GLY A 35 16.44 -11.57 27.46
N CYS A 36 16.51 -11.13 26.19
CA CYS A 36 15.34 -11.07 25.32
C CYS A 36 14.79 -12.47 25.04
N GLY A 37 13.54 -12.76 25.42
CA GLY A 37 12.98 -14.12 25.29
C GLY A 37 12.78 -14.59 23.84
N ARG A 38 12.37 -13.69 22.93
CA ARG A 38 12.10 -14.02 21.53
C ARG A 38 12.38 -12.84 20.61
N LEU A 39 12.98 -13.13 19.46
CA LEU A 39 13.18 -12.20 18.35
C LEU A 39 12.48 -12.76 17.11
N SER A 40 11.93 -11.88 16.28
CA SER A 40 11.29 -12.24 15.01
C SER A 40 11.93 -11.46 13.86
N VAL A 41 12.21 -12.14 12.74
CA VAL A 41 12.65 -11.52 11.49
C VAL A 41 11.57 -11.80 10.44
N VAL A 42 11.10 -10.74 9.78
CA VAL A 42 10.17 -10.82 8.65
C VAL A 42 10.89 -10.25 7.44
N ILE A 43 11.07 -11.07 6.40
CA ILE A 43 11.66 -10.66 5.12
C ILE A 43 10.52 -10.64 4.11
N GLN A 44 10.31 -9.48 3.49
CA GLN A 44 9.30 -9.25 2.47
C GLN A 44 9.98 -8.52 1.30
N PRO A 45 9.44 -8.63 0.08
CA PRO A 45 9.84 -7.73 -1.00
C PRO A 45 9.78 -6.28 -0.51
N GLU A 46 10.79 -5.48 -0.83
CA GLU A 46 10.78 -4.06 -0.47
C GLU A 46 9.58 -3.40 -1.17
N GLU A 47 8.54 -3.08 -0.39
CA GLU A 47 7.59 -2.07 -0.82
C GLU A 47 8.34 -0.74 -0.76
N ASP A 48 8.50 -0.08 -1.91
CA ASP A 48 9.20 1.20 -1.98
C ASP A 48 8.65 2.14 -0.89
N ALA A 49 9.51 2.63 0.00
CA ALA A 49 9.09 3.46 1.13
C ALA A 49 8.23 4.65 0.69
N LYS A 50 8.47 5.15 -0.54
CA LYS A 50 7.65 6.20 -1.15
C LYS A 50 6.23 5.71 -1.45
N SER A 51 6.06 4.48 -1.93
CA SER A 51 4.74 3.89 -2.15
C SER A 51 3.96 3.73 -0.84
N VAL A 52 4.62 3.36 0.25
CA VAL A 52 4.01 3.29 1.59
C VAL A 52 3.60 4.68 2.09
N GLN A 53 4.46 5.69 1.91
CA GLN A 53 4.14 7.06 2.28
C GLN A 53 2.98 7.61 1.45
N GLN A 54 2.95 7.36 0.15
CA GLN A 54 1.86 7.76 -0.75
C GLN A 54 0.54 7.06 -0.38
N ARG A 55 0.58 5.75 -0.06
CA ARG A 55 -0.58 4.99 0.44
C ARG A 55 -1.14 5.64 1.71
N ARG A 56 -0.28 5.94 2.68
CA ARG A 56 -0.68 6.60 3.93
C ARG A 56 -1.27 7.99 3.70
N TYR A 57 -0.65 8.78 2.82
CA TYR A 57 -1.15 10.11 2.49
C TYR A 57 -2.51 10.04 1.78
N TYR A 58 -2.63 9.20 0.76
CA TYR A 58 -3.87 9.04 0.00
C TYR A 58 -5.04 8.60 0.90
N HIS A 59 -4.85 7.54 1.69
CA HIS A 59 -5.93 7.02 2.52
C HIS A 59 -6.16 7.81 3.81
N GLY A 60 -5.08 8.27 4.45
CA GLY A 60 -5.12 8.91 5.76
C GLY A 60 -5.38 10.42 5.71
N VAL A 61 -5.13 11.06 4.58
CA VAL A 61 -5.34 12.50 4.38
C VAL A 61 -6.37 12.72 3.29
N VAL A 62 -6.04 12.42 2.02
CA VAL A 62 -6.87 12.82 0.88
C VAL A 62 -8.30 12.29 0.97
N ILE A 63 -8.47 10.98 1.13
CA ILE A 63 -9.81 10.36 1.24
C ILE A 63 -10.53 10.76 2.53
N LYS A 64 -9.79 10.98 3.61
CA LYS A 64 -10.35 11.35 4.89
C LYS A 64 -10.94 12.76 4.85
N GLU A 65 -10.20 13.73 4.31
CA GLU A 65 -10.67 15.11 4.15
C GLU A 65 -11.91 15.18 3.25
N ILE A 66 -11.94 14.41 2.16
CA ILE A 66 -13.13 14.31 1.30
C ILE A 66 -14.34 13.80 2.10
N ALA A 67 -14.17 12.72 2.87
CA ALA A 67 -15.25 12.15 3.68
C ALA A 67 -15.74 13.12 4.76
N GLU A 68 -14.86 13.93 5.32
CA GLU A 68 -15.19 14.89 6.37
C GLU A 68 -15.87 16.15 5.82
N GLN A 69 -15.48 16.63 4.64
CA GLN A 69 -15.94 17.91 4.10
C GLN A 69 -17.14 17.77 3.16
N VAL A 70 -17.24 16.67 2.39
CA VAL A 70 -18.21 16.56 1.30
C VAL A 70 -19.52 15.91 1.74
N ALA A 71 -20.63 16.57 1.40
CA ALA A 71 -21.97 15.99 1.47
C ALA A 71 -22.62 16.04 0.08
N ILE A 72 -23.13 14.91 -0.40
CA ILE A 72 -23.84 14.81 -1.68
C ILE A 72 -25.33 14.63 -1.37
N ASN A 73 -26.18 15.51 -1.90
CA ASN A 73 -27.62 15.52 -1.62
C ASN A 73 -27.96 15.55 -0.11
N GLY A 74 -27.11 16.19 0.70
CA GLY A 74 -27.28 16.29 2.15
C GLY A 74 -26.76 15.08 2.95
N GLU A 75 -26.23 14.05 2.29
CA GLU A 75 -25.65 12.88 2.95
C GLU A 75 -24.12 12.90 2.88
N LYS A 76 -23.46 12.61 4.01
CA LYS A 76 -22.02 12.38 4.06
C LYS A 76 -21.73 10.89 3.91
N PHE A 77 -20.77 10.56 3.06
CA PHE A 77 -20.31 9.18 2.87
C PHE A 77 -18.99 8.94 3.57
N ASP A 78 -18.81 7.72 4.09
CA ASP A 78 -17.57 7.34 4.75
C ASP A 78 -16.38 7.24 3.76
N ALA A 79 -15.17 7.21 4.33
CA ALA A 79 -13.93 7.07 3.56
C ALA A 79 -13.89 5.79 2.69
N LYS A 80 -14.58 4.71 3.07
CA LYS A 80 -14.59 3.45 2.33
C LYS A 80 -15.43 3.58 1.06
N VAL A 81 -16.56 4.28 1.12
CA VAL A 81 -17.40 4.59 -0.04
C VAL A 81 -16.65 5.50 -1.01
N TRP A 82 -16.04 6.59 -0.52
CA TRP A 82 -15.22 7.47 -1.36
C TRP A 82 -14.04 6.75 -2.00
N LYS A 83 -13.32 5.90 -1.23
CA LYS A 83 -12.25 5.06 -1.76
C LYS A 83 -12.73 4.17 -2.92
N GLU A 84 -13.91 3.57 -2.76
CA GLU A 84 -14.47 2.70 -3.79
C GLU A 84 -14.85 3.48 -5.05
N HIS A 85 -15.49 4.63 -4.87
CA HIS A 85 -15.87 5.53 -5.95
C HIS A 85 -14.65 5.94 -6.81
N PHE A 86 -13.61 6.49 -6.17
CA PHE A 86 -12.42 6.95 -6.90
C PHE A 86 -11.61 5.80 -7.51
N ARG A 87 -11.56 4.63 -6.85
CA ARG A 87 -10.94 3.46 -7.45
C ARG A 87 -11.69 3.04 -8.71
N GLU A 88 -13.01 2.94 -8.67
CA GLU A 88 -13.77 2.58 -9.86
C GLU A 88 -13.57 3.59 -10.99
N LYS A 89 -13.60 4.89 -10.67
CA LYS A 89 -13.43 5.99 -11.63
C LYS A 89 -12.03 6.04 -12.27
N TYR A 90 -10.98 5.97 -11.46
CA TYR A 90 -9.61 6.24 -11.93
C TYR A 90 -8.74 4.99 -12.15
N VAL A 91 -9.04 3.90 -11.46
CA VAL A 91 -8.28 2.65 -11.55
C VAL A 91 -9.00 1.61 -12.40
N GLY A 92 -10.32 1.50 -12.24
CA GLY A 92 -11.16 0.61 -13.01
C GLY A 92 -10.87 -0.88 -12.75
N TYR A 93 -10.74 -1.64 -13.84
CA TYR A 93 -10.70 -3.10 -13.80
C TYR A 93 -9.75 -3.66 -14.85
N ARG A 94 -9.20 -4.84 -14.58
CA ARG A 94 -8.38 -5.58 -15.56
C ARG A 94 -9.08 -6.85 -16.00
N TRP A 95 -8.79 -7.27 -17.23
CA TRP A 95 -9.21 -8.58 -17.73
C TRP A 95 -8.19 -9.64 -17.32
N VAL A 96 -8.66 -10.70 -16.68
CA VAL A 96 -7.85 -11.90 -16.42
C VAL A 96 -8.42 -13.08 -17.17
N VAL A 97 -7.52 -13.94 -17.65
CA VAL A 97 -7.89 -15.24 -18.22
C VAL A 97 -7.82 -16.25 -17.09
N LEU A 98 -8.97 -16.81 -16.74
CA LEU A 98 -9.10 -17.88 -15.76
C LEU A 98 -9.29 -19.20 -16.51
N LYS A 99 -8.70 -20.26 -15.99
CA LYS A 99 -8.97 -21.62 -16.46
C LYS A 99 -10.07 -22.21 -15.59
N ASP A 100 -11.13 -22.68 -16.21
CA ASP A 100 -12.20 -23.40 -15.52
C ASP A 100 -11.63 -24.71 -14.96
N PRO A 101 -11.70 -24.95 -13.63
CA PRO A 101 -11.14 -26.15 -13.03
C PRO A 101 -11.89 -27.44 -13.41
N MET A 102 -13.17 -27.34 -13.81
CA MET A 102 -14.01 -28.49 -14.17
C MET A 102 -13.90 -28.84 -15.65
N THR A 103 -13.80 -27.83 -16.52
CA THR A 103 -13.84 -28.03 -17.98
C THR A 103 -12.49 -27.78 -18.67
N GLY A 104 -11.52 -27.19 -17.98
CA GLY A 104 -10.21 -26.84 -18.52
C GLY A 104 -10.22 -25.68 -19.52
N LYS A 105 -11.39 -25.13 -19.86
CA LYS A 105 -11.55 -24.05 -20.85
C LYS A 105 -11.11 -22.70 -20.28
N LYS A 106 -10.54 -21.85 -21.14
CA LYS A 106 -10.16 -20.47 -20.78
C LYS A 106 -11.39 -19.57 -20.84
N LYS A 107 -11.63 -18.80 -19.78
CA LYS A 107 -12.67 -17.78 -19.69
C LYS A 107 -12.07 -16.44 -19.29
N ARG A 108 -12.51 -15.36 -19.93
CA ARG A 108 -12.13 -13.99 -19.55
C ARG A 108 -13.07 -13.47 -18.48
N ARG A 109 -12.53 -12.91 -17.40
CA ARG A 109 -13.30 -12.25 -16.34
C ARG A 109 -12.72 -10.86 -16.09
N LYS A 110 -13.60 -9.88 -15.91
CA LYS A 110 -13.25 -8.54 -15.42
C LYS A 110 -13.04 -8.63 -13.92
N VAL A 111 -11.84 -8.32 -13.44
CA VAL A 111 -11.50 -8.33 -12.01
C VAL A 111 -11.12 -6.94 -11.55
N ARG A 112 -11.51 -6.68 -10.31
CA ARG A 112 -11.13 -5.47 -9.57
C ARG A 112 -9.60 -5.36 -9.53
N VAL A 113 -9.09 -4.16 -9.78
CA VAL A 113 -7.69 -3.82 -9.50
C VAL A 113 -7.63 -3.14 -8.15
N SER A 114 -6.75 -3.61 -7.26
CA SER A 114 -6.52 -2.98 -5.97
C SER A 114 -5.57 -1.82 -6.13
N THR A 115 -5.80 -0.73 -5.38
CA THR A 115 -4.81 0.34 -5.25
C THR A 115 -3.55 -0.16 -4.54
N GLU A 116 -3.64 -1.23 -3.76
CA GLU A 116 -2.49 -1.86 -3.07
C GLU A 116 -1.52 -2.56 -4.04
N ASP A 117 -1.93 -2.82 -5.28
CA ASP A 117 -1.06 -3.37 -6.33
C ASP A 117 -0.25 -2.27 -7.05
N PHE A 118 -0.41 -1.01 -6.66
CA PHE A 118 0.20 0.12 -7.37
C PHE A 118 1.64 0.36 -6.93
N GLY A 119 2.50 0.63 -7.92
CA GLY A 119 3.79 1.28 -7.71
C GLY A 119 3.69 2.81 -7.63
N ILE A 120 4.80 3.48 -7.37
CA ILE A 120 4.88 4.93 -7.09
C ILE A 120 4.15 5.78 -8.14
N LYS A 121 4.44 5.57 -9.43
CA LYS A 121 3.89 6.40 -10.52
C LYS A 121 2.36 6.32 -10.60
N ALA A 122 1.81 5.12 -10.40
CA ALA A 122 0.37 4.92 -10.41
C ALA A 122 -0.29 5.58 -9.19
N TYR A 123 0.37 5.54 -8.02
CA TYR A 123 -0.10 6.23 -6.83
C TYR A 123 -0.05 7.76 -6.97
N SER A 124 1.04 8.33 -7.48
CA SER A 124 1.15 9.77 -7.75
C SER A 124 0.00 10.25 -8.64
N ARG A 125 -0.23 9.56 -9.77
CA ARG A 125 -1.32 9.90 -10.69
C ARG A 125 -2.69 9.82 -10.01
N LEU A 126 -2.94 8.78 -9.23
CA LEU A 126 -4.21 8.63 -8.51
C LEU A 126 -4.43 9.78 -7.52
N ILE A 127 -3.41 10.12 -6.73
CA ILE A 127 -3.47 11.24 -5.78
C ILE A 127 -3.76 12.53 -6.52
N GLU A 128 -3.02 12.84 -7.58
CA GLU A 128 -3.22 14.06 -8.38
C GLU A 128 -4.65 14.15 -8.94
N GLN A 129 -5.17 13.06 -9.52
CA GLN A 129 -6.51 13.05 -10.10
C GLN A 129 -7.61 13.23 -9.05
N VAL A 130 -7.50 12.53 -7.91
CA VAL A 130 -8.48 12.64 -6.83
C VAL A 130 -8.41 14.02 -6.18
N THR A 131 -7.22 14.53 -5.90
CA THR A 131 -7.06 15.88 -5.32
C THR A 131 -7.59 16.96 -6.25
N ALA A 132 -7.31 16.87 -7.55
CA ALA A 132 -7.85 17.81 -8.52
C ALA A 132 -9.38 17.82 -8.51
N GLU A 133 -10.02 16.67 -8.64
CA GLU A 133 -11.48 16.56 -8.60
C GLU A 133 -12.06 17.02 -7.25
N ALA A 134 -11.42 16.65 -6.14
CA ALA A 134 -11.87 17.04 -4.82
C ALA A 134 -11.88 18.57 -4.65
N VAL A 135 -10.87 19.27 -5.16
CA VAL A 135 -10.81 20.74 -5.11
C VAL A 135 -11.80 21.35 -6.11
N THR A 136 -11.82 20.89 -7.36
CA THR A 136 -12.55 21.57 -8.45
C THR A 136 -14.03 21.25 -8.48
N GLU A 137 -14.41 20.01 -8.17
CA GLU A 137 -15.80 19.53 -8.27
C GLU A 137 -16.47 19.42 -6.89
N LEU A 138 -15.72 19.02 -5.86
CA LEU A 138 -16.26 18.79 -4.52
C LEU A 138 -16.02 19.94 -3.53
N GLY A 139 -15.19 20.93 -3.89
CA GLY A 139 -14.90 22.10 -3.05
C GLY A 139 -14.11 21.78 -1.77
N VAL A 140 -13.34 20.68 -1.77
CA VAL A 140 -12.52 20.25 -0.62
C VAL A 140 -11.28 21.13 -0.49
N MET A 141 -10.94 21.47 0.76
CA MET A 141 -9.72 22.19 1.13
C MET A 141 -8.76 21.24 1.85
N PHE A 142 -7.56 21.04 1.32
CA PHE A 142 -6.54 20.15 1.89
C PHE A 142 -5.49 20.88 2.74
#